data_AF-A0A369KDZ7-F1
#
_entry.id   AF-A0A369KDZ7-F1
#
_cell.length_a   1.000
_cell.length_b   1.000
_cell.length_c   1.000
_cell.angle_alpha   90.00
_cell.angle_beta   90.00
_cell.angle_gamma   90.00
#
_symmetry.space_group_name_H-M   'P 1'
#
loop_
_entity.id
_entity.type
_entity.pdbx_description
1 polymer ?
#
loop_
_entity_poly.entity_id
_entity_poly.type
_entity_poly.pdbx_seq_one_letter_code
_entity_poly.pdbx_strand_id
1 'polypeptide(L)'
;MNSIRGSDDMIISPFAAISLNSPSSHPSLANAADEVASKATMTQIQPHIQKKPLLTIPVTPKAARTAGRYYFYGWPVSFKRLIELAEKSGYPPQQYPDEYTMVDGLRYVQRVSGYKWAHPTLGVVEPDCEEYALSGRAPFPGEKAMYMITVFTNSRALADRRPTVHQMQRLLQIFDYREPKWYKDARPREDFSLYCM
;
A
#
# COMPACT_ATOMS: atom_id res chain seq x y z
N MET A 1 -30.11 -61.05 11.10
CA MET A 1 -29.57 -61.33 12.45
C MET A 1 -29.10 -60.02 13.03
N ASN A 2 -29.78 -59.55 14.09
CA ASN A 2 -29.32 -58.89 15.34
C ASN A 2 -28.12 -57.91 15.25
N SER A 3 -28.05 -56.72 15.87
CA SER A 3 -28.72 -56.06 17.01
C SER A 3 -28.07 -54.65 17.10
N ILE A 4 -28.79 -53.52 17.06
CA ILE A 4 -29.38 -52.69 18.15
C ILE A 4 -28.38 -51.99 19.13
N ARG A 5 -28.69 -50.70 19.39
CA ARG A 5 -28.30 -49.74 20.47
C ARG A 5 -26.97 -49.02 20.27
N GLY A 6 -26.89 -47.70 20.40
CA GLY A 6 -27.43 -46.73 21.38
C GLY A 6 -26.22 -45.81 21.69
N SER A 7 -26.27 -44.54 22.07
CA SER A 7 -27.16 -43.76 22.91
C SER A 7 -26.73 -42.29 22.77
N ASP A 8 -27.67 -41.39 23.05
CA ASP A 8 -27.48 -39.97 23.30
C ASP A 8 -26.32 -39.67 24.26
N ASP A 9 -25.68 -38.51 24.08
CA ASP A 9 -25.50 -37.59 25.21
C ASP A 9 -25.29 -36.13 24.73
N MET A 10 -26.30 -35.32 25.08
CA MET A 10 -26.22 -33.86 25.15
C MET A 10 -25.32 -33.46 26.32
N ILE A 11 -24.46 -32.47 26.12
CA ILE A 11 -24.01 -31.60 27.22
C ILE A 11 -24.23 -30.15 26.82
N ILE A 12 -25.25 -29.55 27.43
CA ILE A 12 -25.45 -28.12 27.60
C ILE A 12 -24.74 -27.74 28.90
N SER A 13 -23.88 -26.72 28.91
CA SER A 13 -23.98 -25.69 29.95
C SER A 13 -23.17 -24.42 29.65
N PRO A 14 -23.72 -23.23 30.01
CA PRO A 14 -23.18 -21.92 29.70
C PRO A 14 -22.36 -21.35 30.87
N PHE A 15 -21.48 -20.38 30.63
CA PHE A 15 -21.00 -19.50 31.70
C PHE A 15 -20.89 -18.03 31.28
N ALA A 16 -21.85 -17.27 31.83
CA ALA A 16 -21.80 -15.94 32.41
C ALA A 16 -21.10 -14.79 31.67
N ALA A 17 -21.95 -13.84 31.26
CA ALA A 17 -21.62 -12.43 31.03
C ALA A 17 -21.11 -11.77 32.33
N ILE A 18 -20.04 -11.00 32.23
CA ILE A 18 -19.63 -10.04 33.26
C ILE A 18 -20.01 -8.66 32.75
N SER A 19 -21.01 -8.07 33.40
CA SER A 19 -21.39 -6.66 33.29
C SER A 19 -20.77 -5.92 34.48
N LEU A 20 -19.99 -4.87 34.23
CA LEU A 20 -19.49 -3.98 35.28
C LEU A 20 -19.67 -2.51 34.85
N ASN A 21 -20.83 -2.00 35.25
CA ASN A 21 -21.15 -0.68 35.80
C ASN A 21 -20.27 0.53 35.44
N SER A 22 -20.92 1.49 34.77
CA SER A 22 -20.55 2.91 34.75
C SER A 22 -20.90 3.59 36.09
N PRO A 23 -20.11 4.58 36.54
CA PRO A 23 -20.59 5.59 37.49
C PRO A 23 -20.96 6.90 36.79
N SER A 24 -22.12 7.41 37.16
CA SER A 24 -22.73 8.68 36.75
C SER A 24 -22.61 9.73 37.86
N SER A 25 -22.19 10.95 37.47
CA SER A 25 -22.71 12.28 37.86
C SER A 25 -22.52 12.92 39.27
N HIS A 26 -21.75 14.03 39.26
CA HIS A 26 -21.99 15.38 39.85
C HIS A 26 -22.04 15.60 41.39
N PRO A 27 -22.04 16.86 41.90
CA PRO A 27 -21.09 17.98 41.72
C PRO A 27 -20.66 18.61 43.08
N SER A 28 -19.62 19.45 43.13
CA SER A 28 -19.51 20.45 44.23
C SER A 28 -18.69 21.68 43.82
N LEU A 29 -19.12 22.83 44.34
CA LEU A 29 -18.83 24.21 43.92
C LEU A 29 -17.91 24.93 44.94
N ALA A 30 -17.29 26.02 44.47
CA ALA A 30 -16.62 27.12 45.19
C ALA A 30 -15.16 26.85 45.64
N ASN A 31 -14.16 27.69 45.33
CA ASN A 31 -14.13 29.16 45.41
C ASN A 31 -13.25 29.83 44.33
N ALA A 32 -13.45 31.15 44.26
CA ALA A 32 -13.05 32.09 43.24
C ALA A 32 -11.56 32.49 43.23
N ALA A 33 -11.23 33.13 42.10
CA ALA A 33 -10.19 34.15 41.90
C ALA A 33 -8.75 33.63 41.87
N ASP A 34 -8.25 33.40 40.66
CA ASP A 34 -7.23 34.32 40.17
C ASP A 34 -7.16 34.37 38.64
N GLU A 35 -6.91 35.58 38.19
CA GLU A 35 -6.97 36.09 36.83
C GLU A 35 -5.61 35.94 36.16
N VAL A 36 -5.42 34.97 35.26
CA VAL A 36 -4.44 35.12 34.17
C VAL A 36 -4.99 34.44 32.92
N ALA A 37 -5.58 35.26 32.05
CA ALA A 37 -5.99 34.90 30.71
C ALA A 37 -4.78 34.49 29.85
N SER A 38 -4.36 33.23 29.96
CA SER A 38 -3.46 32.60 29.00
C SER A 38 -4.30 31.91 27.95
N LYS A 39 -4.71 32.65 26.91
CA LYS A 39 -5.14 32.04 25.65
C LYS A 39 -3.95 31.25 25.09
N ALA A 40 -3.83 30.00 25.52
CA ALA A 40 -3.02 29.01 24.82
C ALA A 40 -3.75 28.72 23.51
N THR A 41 -3.53 29.59 22.53
CA THR A 41 -3.78 29.28 21.13
C THR A 41 -2.86 28.13 20.79
N MET A 42 -3.38 26.91 20.99
CA MET A 42 -2.85 25.68 20.44
C MET A 42 -2.79 25.90 18.94
N THR A 43 -1.64 26.42 18.50
CA THR A 43 -1.34 26.59 17.10
C THR A 43 -1.18 25.18 16.61
N GLN A 44 -2.28 24.64 16.08
CA GLN A 44 -2.26 23.40 15.35
C GLN A 44 -1.28 23.64 14.21
N ILE A 45 -0.03 23.23 14.41
CA ILE A 45 0.95 23.12 13.35
C ILE A 45 0.41 21.99 12.48
N GLN A 46 -0.56 22.32 11.62
CA GLN A 46 -0.79 21.52 10.44
C GLN A 46 0.57 21.45 9.77
N PRO A 47 1.15 20.26 9.55
CA PRO A 47 2.30 20.18 8.68
C PRO A 47 1.83 20.80 7.37
N HIS A 48 2.34 22.00 7.09
CA HIS A 48 2.17 22.64 5.81
C HIS A 48 3.02 21.79 4.87
N ILE A 49 2.42 20.68 4.41
CA ILE A 49 2.93 19.91 3.28
C ILE A 49 2.89 20.93 2.16
N GLN A 50 4.03 21.59 1.96
CA GLN A 50 4.25 22.47 0.83
C GLN A 50 3.83 21.65 -0.37
N LYS A 51 2.75 22.09 -1.02
CA LYS A 51 2.20 21.48 -2.23
C LYS A 51 3.20 21.72 -3.35
N LYS A 52 4.37 21.09 -3.28
CA LYS A 52 5.24 20.90 -4.42
C LYS A 52 4.33 20.28 -5.48
N PRO A 53 4.28 20.82 -6.70
CA PRO A 53 3.44 20.26 -7.74
C PRO A 53 4.01 18.90 -8.13
N LEU A 54 3.68 17.86 -7.35
CA LEU A 54 3.90 16.44 -7.63
C LEU A 54 3.01 15.94 -8.79
N LEU A 55 2.66 16.86 -9.68
CA LEU A 55 1.65 16.69 -10.72
C LEU A 55 2.26 16.27 -12.04
N THR A 56 3.58 16.32 -12.16
CA THR A 56 4.28 16.01 -13.40
C THR A 56 5.31 14.92 -13.17
N ILE A 57 5.18 13.83 -13.93
CA ILE A 57 6.17 12.78 -13.96
C ILE A 57 7.50 13.40 -14.41
N PRO A 58 8.59 13.26 -13.62
CA PRO A 58 9.87 13.85 -13.97
C PRO A 58 10.41 13.25 -15.26
N VAL A 59 11.26 14.01 -15.94
CA VAL A 59 11.94 13.54 -17.15
C VAL A 59 12.69 12.24 -16.84
N THR A 60 12.51 11.23 -17.69
CA THR A 60 13.19 9.94 -17.55
C THR A 60 14.72 10.12 -17.54
N PRO A 61 15.47 9.33 -16.74
CA PRO A 61 16.93 9.40 -16.70
C PRO A 61 17.58 9.32 -18.08
N LYS A 62 18.68 10.06 -18.29
CA LYS A 62 19.40 10.09 -19.59
C LYS A 62 19.81 8.70 -20.08
N ALA A 63 20.22 7.83 -19.15
CA ALA A 63 20.59 6.44 -19.43
C ALA A 63 19.46 5.64 -20.11
N ALA A 64 18.19 5.98 -19.87
CA ALA A 64 17.05 5.31 -20.47
C ALA A 64 16.94 5.50 -22.00
N ARG A 65 17.66 6.46 -22.58
CA ARG A 65 17.68 6.69 -24.03
C ARG A 65 18.54 5.66 -24.78
N THR A 66 19.55 5.13 -24.11
CA THR A 66 20.55 4.21 -24.69
C THR A 66 20.53 2.85 -24.02
N ALA A 67 19.76 2.68 -22.95
CA ALA A 67 19.65 1.40 -22.25
C ALA A 67 18.90 0.36 -23.10
N GLY A 68 19.40 -0.87 -23.09
CA GLY A 68 18.68 -2.06 -23.58
C GLY A 68 17.53 -2.50 -22.67
N ARG A 69 17.00 -1.60 -21.82
CA ARG A 69 15.97 -1.87 -20.81
C ARG A 69 15.07 -0.65 -20.63
N TYR A 70 13.80 -0.89 -20.31
CA TYR A 70 12.87 0.19 -19.97
C TYR A 70 13.15 0.75 -18.57
N TYR A 71 12.52 1.88 -18.29
CA TYR A 71 12.49 2.50 -16.97
C TYR A 71 11.03 2.62 -16.52
N PHE A 72 10.83 2.39 -15.23
CA PHE A 72 9.54 2.41 -14.56
C PHE A 72 9.49 3.52 -13.53
N TYR A 73 8.42 4.30 -13.58
CA TYR A 73 8.12 5.32 -12.60
C TYR A 73 7.09 4.77 -11.63
N GLY A 74 7.43 4.73 -10.35
CA GLY A 74 6.57 4.13 -9.33
C GLY A 74 7.26 4.00 -7.98
N TRP A 75 6.79 3.04 -7.19
CA TRP A 75 7.27 2.81 -5.84
C TRP A 75 7.89 1.44 -5.67
N PRO A 76 9.02 1.36 -4.96
CA PRO A 76 9.48 0.12 -4.36
C PRO A 76 8.48 -0.33 -3.29
N VAL A 77 8.11 -1.61 -3.28
CA VAL A 77 7.12 -2.12 -2.31
C VAL A 77 7.49 -3.47 -1.71
N SER A 78 7.20 -3.62 -0.43
CA SER A 78 6.83 -4.91 0.16
C SER A 78 5.33 -5.07 0.04
N PHE A 79 4.86 -6.15 -0.60
CA PHE A 79 3.43 -6.38 -0.80
C PHE A 79 2.66 -6.58 0.50
N LYS A 80 3.33 -6.93 1.60
CA LYS A 80 2.70 -7.18 2.91
C LYS A 80 1.73 -6.07 3.31
N ARG A 81 2.16 -4.81 3.22
CA ARG A 81 1.32 -3.67 3.56
C ARG A 81 0.11 -3.51 2.64
N LEU A 82 0.30 -3.72 1.33
CA LEU A 82 -0.80 -3.58 0.36
C LEU A 82 -1.84 -4.69 0.56
N ILE A 83 -1.39 -5.89 0.92
CA ILE A 83 -2.23 -7.02 1.33
C ILE A 83 -3.04 -6.65 2.58
N GLU A 84 -2.40 -6.12 3.62
CA GLU A 84 -3.09 -5.66 4.84
C GLU A 84 -4.12 -4.56 4.56
N LEU A 85 -3.82 -3.65 3.61
CA LEU A 85 -4.78 -2.62 3.18
C LEU A 85 -5.94 -3.20 2.37
N ALA A 86 -5.67 -4.21 1.54
CA ALA A 86 -6.71 -4.92 0.80
C ALA A 86 -7.66 -5.66 1.77
N GLU A 87 -7.12 -6.35 2.76
CA GLU A 87 -7.88 -7.02 3.81
C GLU A 87 -8.79 -6.05 4.58
N LYS A 88 -8.22 -4.92 5.05
CA LYS A 88 -8.98 -3.88 5.77
C LYS A 88 -10.05 -3.19 4.92
N SER A 89 -9.97 -3.29 3.60
CA SER A 89 -10.97 -2.70 2.70
C SER A 89 -12.28 -3.48 2.64
N GLY A 90 -12.32 -4.71 3.17
CA GLY A 90 -13.54 -5.54 3.24
C GLY A 90 -13.95 -6.21 1.93
N TYR A 91 -13.10 -6.16 0.90
CA TYR A 91 -13.34 -6.85 -0.37
C TYR A 91 -12.79 -8.28 -0.31
N PRO A 92 -13.55 -9.30 -0.69
CA PRO A 92 -13.07 -10.68 -0.62
C PRO A 92 -11.83 -10.88 -1.52
N PRO A 93 -10.90 -11.77 -1.12
CA PRO A 93 -9.80 -12.18 -1.97
C PRO A 93 -10.26 -12.73 -3.32
N GLN A 94 -9.48 -12.50 -4.38
CA GLN A 94 -9.85 -12.94 -5.74
C GLN A 94 -9.30 -14.31 -6.13
N GLN A 95 -8.12 -14.68 -5.66
CA GLN A 95 -7.43 -15.89 -6.11
C GLN A 95 -7.72 -17.09 -5.20
N TYR A 96 -7.68 -16.86 -3.88
CA TYR A 96 -7.87 -17.89 -2.87
C TYR A 96 -8.89 -17.40 -1.85
N PRO A 97 -10.02 -18.11 -1.63
CA PRO A 97 -11.08 -17.63 -0.74
C PRO A 97 -10.63 -17.23 0.67
N ASP A 98 -9.58 -17.90 1.16
CA ASP A 98 -9.11 -17.79 2.55
C ASP A 98 -7.81 -16.97 2.68
N GLU A 99 -7.26 -16.44 1.58
CA GLU A 99 -5.95 -15.76 1.62
C GLU A 99 -5.87 -14.56 0.68
N TYR A 100 -5.47 -13.41 1.22
CA TYR A 100 -5.14 -12.22 0.42
C TYR A 100 -3.71 -12.32 -0.15
N THR A 101 -3.60 -12.05 -1.44
CA THR A 101 -2.36 -12.16 -2.21
C THR A 101 -1.84 -10.81 -2.70
N MET A 102 -0.65 -10.82 -3.33
CA MET A 102 -0.12 -9.64 -4.03
C MET A 102 -1.10 -9.07 -5.07
N VAL A 103 -1.92 -9.92 -5.70
CA VAL A 103 -2.93 -9.49 -6.66
C VAL A 103 -4.00 -8.66 -5.96
N ASP A 104 -4.45 -9.07 -4.77
CA ASP A 104 -5.44 -8.32 -4.00
C ASP A 104 -4.88 -6.96 -3.55
N GLY A 105 -3.60 -6.93 -3.13
CA GLY A 105 -2.88 -5.67 -2.85
C GLY A 105 -2.83 -4.73 -4.06
N LEU A 106 -2.55 -5.25 -5.26
CA LEU A 106 -2.60 -4.47 -6.50
C LEU A 106 -4.02 -3.96 -6.81
N ARG A 107 -5.03 -4.82 -6.66
CA ARG A 107 -6.43 -4.45 -6.90
C ARG A 107 -6.91 -3.35 -5.95
N TYR A 108 -6.50 -3.40 -4.69
CA TYR A 108 -6.71 -2.31 -3.75
C TYR A 108 -6.15 -0.99 -4.29
N VAL A 109 -4.88 -0.99 -4.74
CA VAL A 109 -4.26 0.22 -5.32
C VAL A 109 -5.06 0.75 -6.51
N GLN A 110 -5.38 -0.11 -7.48
CA GLN A 110 -6.12 0.27 -8.69
C GLN A 110 -7.50 0.84 -8.34
N ARG A 111 -8.21 0.24 -7.38
CA ARG A 111 -9.56 0.63 -6.97
C ARG A 111 -9.54 1.98 -6.23
N VAL A 112 -8.73 2.11 -5.19
CA VAL A 112 -8.70 3.30 -4.33
C VAL A 112 -8.17 4.50 -5.09
N SER A 113 -7.13 4.32 -5.90
CA SER A 113 -6.61 5.39 -6.76
C SER A 113 -7.52 5.73 -7.93
N GLY A 114 -8.35 4.80 -8.39
CA GLY A 114 -9.07 4.89 -9.66
C GLY A 114 -8.14 4.76 -10.87
N TYR A 115 -6.91 4.27 -10.70
CA TYR A 115 -5.90 4.15 -11.75
C TYR A 115 -5.66 2.70 -12.13
N LYS A 116 -6.39 2.24 -13.16
CA LYS A 116 -6.38 0.83 -13.61
C LYS A 116 -5.05 0.34 -14.20
N TRP A 117 -4.16 1.26 -14.59
CA TRP A 117 -2.90 0.91 -15.26
C TRP A 117 -1.72 0.72 -14.30
N ALA A 118 -1.94 0.89 -12.98
CA ALA A 118 -0.96 0.45 -12.00
C ALA A 118 -0.71 -1.06 -12.16
N HIS A 119 0.54 -1.49 -12.18
CA HIS A 119 0.90 -2.89 -12.35
C HIS A 119 2.20 -3.23 -11.62
N PRO A 120 2.38 -4.51 -11.23
CA PRO A 120 3.58 -4.95 -10.56
C PRO A 120 4.71 -5.11 -11.58
N THR A 121 5.90 -4.64 -11.24
CA THR A 121 7.12 -4.87 -12.04
C THR A 121 8.28 -5.25 -11.14
N LEU A 122 9.42 -5.60 -11.74
CA LEU A 122 10.69 -5.76 -11.04
C LEU A 122 11.62 -4.60 -11.43
N GLY A 123 12.04 -3.82 -10.44
CA GLY A 123 13.00 -2.73 -10.63
C GLY A 123 14.35 -3.06 -10.03
N VAL A 124 15.41 -2.56 -10.66
CA VAL A 124 16.77 -2.61 -10.13
C VAL A 124 16.92 -1.57 -9.02
N VAL A 125 17.50 -1.99 -7.91
CA VAL A 125 17.82 -1.13 -6.77
C VAL A 125 19.31 -1.11 -6.49
N GLU A 126 19.72 -0.07 -5.76
CA GLU A 126 21.08 0.02 -5.25
C GLU A 126 21.36 -1.15 -4.29
N PRO A 127 22.59 -1.68 -4.26
CA PRO A 127 22.96 -2.81 -3.42
C PRO A 127 22.65 -2.60 -1.93
N ASP A 128 22.73 -1.35 -1.46
CA ASP A 128 22.55 -0.96 -0.06
C ASP A 128 21.06 -0.74 0.31
N CYS A 129 20.15 -0.83 -0.66
CA CYS A 129 18.71 -0.71 -0.45
C CYS A 129 18.10 -2.05 0.00
N GLU A 130 18.60 -2.58 1.12
CA GLU A 130 18.32 -3.94 1.58
C GLU A 130 16.89 -4.17 2.05
N GLU A 131 16.21 -3.14 2.56
CA GLU A 131 14.89 -3.24 3.22
C GLU A 131 13.83 -3.97 2.38
N TYR A 132 13.97 -3.94 1.05
CA TYR A 132 13.02 -4.55 0.13
C TYR A 132 13.63 -5.49 -0.91
N ALA A 133 14.96 -5.62 -0.96
CA ALA A 133 15.62 -6.37 -2.01
C ALA A 133 15.21 -7.85 -1.98
N LEU A 134 14.93 -8.42 -3.15
CA LEU A 134 14.67 -9.84 -3.29
C LEU A 134 15.95 -10.63 -3.02
N SER A 135 15.83 -11.71 -2.26
CA SER A 135 16.93 -12.64 -1.95
C SER A 135 17.36 -13.51 -3.15
N GLY A 136 16.55 -13.53 -4.21
CA GLY A 136 16.84 -14.28 -5.43
C GLY A 136 17.95 -13.66 -6.28
N ARG A 137 18.58 -14.47 -7.13
CA ARG A 137 19.58 -14.00 -8.09
C ARG A 137 18.93 -13.02 -9.08
N ALA A 138 19.48 -11.81 -9.19
CA ALA A 138 19.00 -10.86 -10.19
C ALA A 138 19.30 -11.35 -11.62
N PRO A 139 18.51 -10.92 -12.61
CA PRO A 139 18.73 -11.31 -14.01
C PRO A 139 20.11 -10.88 -14.56
N PHE A 140 20.71 -9.83 -13.98
CA PHE A 140 22.03 -9.33 -14.38
C PHE A 140 23.03 -9.40 -13.21
N PRO A 141 24.31 -9.73 -13.48
CA PRO A 141 25.34 -9.80 -12.43
C PRO A 141 25.52 -8.49 -11.67
N GLY A 142 25.60 -8.58 -10.34
CA GLY A 142 25.84 -7.43 -9.45
C GLY A 142 24.63 -6.53 -9.21
N GLU A 143 23.46 -6.82 -9.80
CA GLU A 143 22.24 -6.08 -9.54
C GLU A 143 21.43 -6.74 -8.41
N LYS A 144 20.68 -5.93 -7.64
CA LYS A 144 19.59 -6.40 -6.78
C LYS A 144 18.27 -5.93 -7.38
N ALA A 145 17.22 -6.73 -7.24
CA ALA A 145 15.90 -6.43 -7.78
C ALA A 145 14.85 -6.35 -6.66
N MET A 146 13.79 -5.59 -6.91
CA MET A 146 12.66 -5.44 -6.00
C MET A 146 11.35 -5.44 -6.76
N TYR A 147 10.28 -5.94 -6.13
CA TYR A 147 8.93 -5.63 -6.57
C TYR A 147 8.64 -4.14 -6.50
N MET A 148 7.94 -3.66 -7.52
CA MET A 148 7.45 -2.30 -7.59
C MET A 148 5.98 -2.25 -7.95
N ILE A 149 5.30 -1.20 -7.51
CA ILE A 149 4.08 -0.74 -8.17
C ILE A 149 4.46 0.35 -9.16
N THR A 150 4.37 0.02 -10.44
CA THR A 150 4.64 0.93 -11.55
C THR A 150 3.38 1.64 -11.98
N VAL A 151 3.48 2.95 -12.15
CA VAL A 151 2.37 3.79 -12.60
C VAL A 151 2.64 4.45 -13.95
N PHE A 152 3.89 4.48 -14.41
CA PHE A 152 4.23 4.93 -15.75
C PHE A 152 5.53 4.30 -16.23
N THR A 153 5.72 4.20 -17.54
CA THR A 153 6.94 3.69 -18.18
C THR A 153 7.42 4.65 -19.25
N ASN A 154 8.70 4.64 -19.57
CA ASN A 154 9.25 5.40 -20.69
C ASN A 154 8.97 4.77 -22.07
N SER A 155 8.13 3.73 -22.15
CA SER A 155 7.65 3.18 -23.42
C SER A 155 6.72 4.15 -24.14
N ARG A 156 7.01 4.44 -25.42
CA ARG A 156 6.15 5.26 -26.28
C ARG A 156 4.77 4.62 -26.52
N ALA A 157 4.72 3.29 -26.58
CA ALA A 157 3.48 2.54 -26.81
C ALA A 157 2.47 2.69 -25.66
N LEU A 158 2.93 3.05 -24.46
CA LEU A 158 2.10 3.19 -23.27
C LEU A 158 2.04 4.66 -22.78
N ALA A 159 2.35 5.63 -23.66
CA ALA A 159 2.45 7.03 -23.28
C ALA A 159 1.10 7.66 -22.87
N ASP A 160 0.00 7.09 -23.33
CA ASP A 160 -1.39 7.45 -23.00
C ASP A 160 -1.81 6.97 -21.59
N ARG A 161 -1.12 5.97 -21.04
CA ARG A 161 -1.35 5.44 -19.69
C ARG A 161 -0.69 6.31 -18.63
N ARG A 162 -0.93 7.63 -18.65
CA ARG A 162 -0.46 8.54 -17.59
C ARG A 162 -1.56 8.73 -16.54
N PRO A 163 -1.24 8.63 -15.23
CA PRO A 163 -2.21 8.96 -14.20
C PRO A 163 -2.55 10.46 -14.26
N THR A 164 -3.83 10.77 -14.07
CA THR A 164 -4.30 12.14 -13.85
C THR A 164 -3.76 12.68 -12.52
N VAL A 165 -3.81 14.01 -12.35
CA VAL A 165 -3.45 14.70 -11.10
C VAL A 165 -4.14 14.07 -9.88
N HIS A 166 -5.45 13.87 -9.97
CA HIS A 166 -6.25 13.33 -8.88
C HIS A 166 -5.93 11.86 -8.59
N GLN A 167 -5.69 11.04 -9.63
CA GLN A 167 -5.21 9.66 -9.45
C GLN A 167 -3.84 9.64 -8.77
N MET A 168 -2.91 10.51 -9.18
CA MET A 168 -1.58 10.61 -8.57
C MET A 168 -1.65 11.00 -7.09
N GLN A 169 -2.54 11.94 -6.72
CA GLN A 169 -2.75 12.32 -5.32
C GLN A 169 -3.22 11.13 -4.45
N ARG A 170 -4.15 10.32 -4.96
CA ARG A 170 -4.62 9.13 -4.25
C ARG A 170 -3.55 8.05 -4.18
N LEU A 171 -2.74 7.88 -5.23
CA LEU A 171 -1.58 6.98 -5.20
C LEU A 171 -0.58 7.42 -4.13
N LEU A 172 -0.26 8.71 -4.04
CA LEU A 172 0.60 9.25 -2.98
C LEU A 172 0.05 8.92 -1.60
N GLN A 173 -1.25 9.10 -1.36
CA GLN A 173 -1.87 8.74 -0.07
C GLN A 173 -1.68 7.26 0.30
N ILE A 174 -1.86 6.35 -0.65
CA ILE A 174 -1.68 4.90 -0.44
C ILE A 174 -0.22 4.59 -0.02
N PHE A 175 0.75 5.33 -0.55
CA PHE A 175 2.18 5.14 -0.31
C PHE A 175 2.77 6.10 0.74
N ASP A 176 1.96 6.59 1.69
CA ASP A 176 2.36 7.55 2.76
C ASP A 176 3.02 8.82 2.25
N TYR A 177 2.52 9.34 1.15
CA TYR A 177 3.03 10.55 0.49
C TYR A 177 4.52 10.44 0.08
N ARG A 178 5.10 9.24 0.06
CA ARG A 178 6.44 9.02 -0.51
C ARG A 178 6.40 9.33 -2.00
N GLU A 179 7.39 10.08 -2.50
CA GLU A 179 7.45 10.42 -3.92
C GLU A 179 7.87 9.19 -4.76
N PRO A 180 7.20 8.93 -5.90
CA PRO A 180 7.63 7.89 -6.83
C PRO A 180 8.92 8.29 -7.52
N LYS A 181 9.73 7.28 -7.87
CA LYS A 181 11.03 7.46 -8.54
C LYS A 181 11.11 6.63 -9.81
N TRP A 182 12.09 6.96 -10.65
CA TRP A 182 12.44 6.15 -11.81
C TRP A 182 13.37 5.02 -11.40
N TYR A 183 13.03 3.80 -11.82
CA TYR A 183 13.79 2.59 -11.63
C TYR A 183 14.08 1.95 -12.99
N LYS A 184 15.26 1.38 -13.13
CA LYS A 184 15.60 0.58 -14.31
C LYS A 184 14.87 -0.77 -14.21
N ASP A 185 14.32 -1.25 -15.30
CA ASP A 185 13.74 -2.59 -15.36
C ASP A 185 14.79 -3.66 -15.00
N ALA A 186 14.42 -4.64 -14.20
CA ALA A 186 15.28 -5.78 -13.90
C ALA A 186 15.39 -6.75 -15.09
N ARG A 187 14.43 -6.69 -16.04
CA ARG A 187 14.37 -7.57 -17.21
C ARG A 187 14.91 -6.89 -18.47
N PRO A 188 15.35 -7.67 -19.47
CA PRO A 188 15.73 -7.15 -20.77
C PRO A 188 14.51 -6.57 -21.52
N ARG A 189 14.75 -5.65 -22.45
CA ARG A 189 13.69 -4.93 -23.17
C ARG A 189 12.80 -5.86 -24.00
N GLU A 190 13.36 -6.95 -24.49
CA GLU A 190 12.69 -7.94 -25.33
C GLU A 190 11.54 -8.64 -24.59
N ASP A 191 11.63 -8.75 -23.27
CA ASP A 191 10.61 -9.39 -22.43
C ASP A 191 9.44 -8.47 -22.10
N PHE A 192 9.54 -7.16 -22.41
CA PHE A 192 8.59 -6.14 -21.95
C PHE A 192 7.14 -6.45 -22.32
N SER A 193 6.91 -6.95 -23.53
CA SER A 193 5.56 -7.28 -24.01
C SER A 193 4.91 -8.43 -23.26
N LEU A 194 5.69 -9.26 -22.56
CA LEU A 194 5.17 -10.43 -21.84
C LEU A 194 4.46 -10.05 -20.54
N TYR A 195 4.71 -8.85 -20.01
CA TYR A 195 4.22 -8.49 -18.68
C TYR A 195 3.69 -7.05 -18.54
N CYS A 196 3.79 -6.20 -19.57
CA CYS A 196 3.31 -4.80 -19.54
C CYS A 196 2.27 -4.44 -20.62
N MET A 197 1.91 -5.36 -21.53
CA MET A 197 0.94 -5.11 -22.60
C MET A 197 -0.49 -5.17 -22.09
#